data_AF-A0A2E2W413-F1
#
_entry.id   AF-A0A2E2W413-F1
#
_cell.length_a   1.000
_cell.length_b   1.000
_cell.length_c   1.000
_cell.angle_alpha   90.00
_cell.angle_beta   90.00
_cell.angle_gamma   90.00
#
_symmetry.space_group_name_H-M   'P 1'
#
loop_
_entity.id
_entity.type
_entity.pdbx_description
1 polymer ?
#
loop_
_entity_poly.entity_id
_entity_poly.type
_entity_poly.pdbx_seq_one_letter_code
_entity_poly.pdbx_strand_id
1 'polypeptide(L)'
;MNNQSVRQLVCYILVSMVMFAGLVSQSHAVMVGTDTVAAEVASDLGREEIKDLLARQDVSDKLTSLGVDIADVSDRVDSMSDAEVAELNQQMADLPAGGALGTIALVLLILILLDIAGVTDIFPGV
;
A
#
# COMPACT_ATOMS: atom_id res chain seq x y z
N MET A 1 -54.75 -46.12 4.40
CA MET A 1 -53.30 -45.85 4.33
C MET A 1 -52.74 -45.79 5.74
N ASN A 2 -51.62 -46.45 6.00
CA ASN A 2 -51.06 -46.68 7.33
C ASN A 2 -50.41 -45.39 7.90
N ASN A 3 -50.93 -44.88 9.03
CA ASN A 3 -50.47 -43.63 9.66
C ASN A 3 -48.98 -43.66 10.06
N GLN A 4 -48.41 -44.85 10.22
CA GLN A 4 -47.01 -45.06 10.54
C GLN A 4 -46.08 -44.72 9.36
N SER A 5 -46.49 -45.07 8.13
CA SER A 5 -45.76 -44.74 6.90
C SER A 5 -45.86 -43.25 6.56
N VAL A 6 -47.00 -42.61 6.86
CA VAL A 6 -47.17 -41.15 6.69
C VAL A 6 -46.25 -40.39 7.65
N ARG A 7 -46.13 -40.82 8.91
CA ARG A 7 -45.24 -40.18 9.89
C ARG A 7 -43.76 -40.32 9.51
N GLN A 8 -43.35 -41.48 9.01
CA GLN A 8 -41.99 -41.70 8.51
C GLN A 8 -41.67 -40.83 7.30
N LEU A 9 -42.61 -40.69 6.36
CA LEU A 9 -42.45 -39.86 5.17
C LEU A 9 -42.33 -38.37 5.52
N VAL A 10 -43.14 -37.89 6.48
CA VAL A 10 -43.04 -36.51 7.01
C VAL A 10 -41.69 -36.27 7.72
N CYS A 11 -41.21 -37.23 8.51
CA CYS A 11 -39.90 -37.12 9.15
C CYS A 11 -38.75 -37.06 8.14
N TYR A 12 -38.79 -37.86 7.06
CA TYR A 12 -37.76 -37.81 6.03
C TYR A 12 -37.73 -36.47 5.27
N ILE A 13 -38.90 -35.88 4.98
CA ILE A 13 -39.00 -34.57 4.32
C ILE A 13 -38.46 -33.45 5.22
N LEU A 14 -38.78 -33.48 6.52
CA LEU A 14 -38.28 -32.47 7.47
C LEU A 14 -36.77 -32.54 7.64
N VAL A 15 -36.20 -33.75 7.74
CA VAL A 15 -34.74 -33.93 7.85
C VAL A 15 -34.04 -33.51 6.57
N SER A 16 -34.61 -33.78 5.38
CA SER A 16 -34.00 -33.35 4.12
C SER A 16 -34.02 -31.83 3.96
N MET A 17 -35.09 -31.15 4.39
CA MET A 17 -35.14 -29.68 4.37
C MET A 17 -34.12 -29.04 5.31
N VAL A 18 -33.92 -29.60 6.51
CA VAL A 18 -32.92 -29.10 7.46
C VAL A 18 -31.49 -29.30 6.94
N MET A 19 -31.21 -30.45 6.31
CA MET A 19 -29.91 -30.70 5.69
C MET A 19 -29.63 -29.76 4.51
N PHE A 20 -30.64 -29.41 3.72
CA PHE A 20 -30.48 -28.47 2.61
C PHE A 20 -30.33 -27.01 3.10
N ALA A 21 -30.99 -26.64 4.19
CA ALA A 21 -30.89 -25.30 4.78
C ALA A 21 -29.48 -25.01 5.37
N GLY A 22 -28.77 -26.04 5.86
CA GLY A 22 -27.42 -25.90 6.39
C GLY A 22 -26.31 -25.65 5.34
N LEU A 23 -26.60 -25.90 4.05
CA LEU A 23 -25.65 -25.70 2.95
C LEU A 23 -25.69 -24.28 2.35
N VAL A 24 -26.70 -23.47 2.69
CA VAL A 24 -26.93 -22.16 2.06
C VAL A 24 -26.50 -20.96 2.91
N SER A 25 -25.98 -21.18 4.12
CA SER A 25 -25.41 -20.11 4.95
C SER A 25 -23.94 -19.85 4.63
N GLN A 26 -23.63 -19.59 3.35
CA GLN A 26 -22.49 -18.74 3.01
C GLN A 26 -23.01 -17.29 3.03
N SER A 27 -23.18 -16.76 4.23
CA SER A 27 -23.34 -15.32 4.38
C SER A 27 -22.02 -14.69 3.95
N HIS A 28 -21.97 -14.16 2.74
CA HIS A 28 -20.98 -13.16 2.36
C HIS A 28 -21.25 -11.92 3.22
N ALA A 29 -20.77 -11.96 4.46
CA ALA A 29 -20.55 -10.77 5.24
C ALA A 29 -19.45 -10.01 4.51
N VAL A 30 -19.84 -9.14 3.57
CA VAL A 30 -18.98 -8.03 3.16
C VAL A 30 -18.68 -7.27 4.45
N MET A 31 -17.42 -7.32 4.87
CA MET A 31 -16.92 -6.65 6.06
C MET A 31 -16.91 -5.14 5.80
N VAL A 32 -18.08 -4.50 5.86
CA VAL A 32 -18.14 -3.03 5.89
C VAL A 32 -17.81 -2.63 7.33
N GLY A 33 -16.57 -2.21 7.58
CA GLY A 33 -16.18 -1.70 8.90
C GLY A 33 -14.70 -1.47 9.15
N THR A 34 -13.81 -2.19 8.46
CA THR A 34 -12.35 -1.98 8.63
C THR A 34 -11.65 -1.78 7.30
N ASP A 35 -11.99 -2.54 6.26
CA ASP A 35 -11.27 -2.47 4.98
C ASP A 35 -11.43 -1.10 4.29
N THR A 36 -12.61 -0.48 4.39
CA THR A 36 -12.87 0.86 3.85
C THR A 36 -12.17 1.95 4.63
N VAL A 37 -12.17 1.85 5.97
CA VAL A 37 -11.50 2.82 6.85
C VAL A 37 -9.98 2.68 6.75
N ALA A 38 -9.48 1.45 6.65
CA ALA A 38 -8.05 1.19 6.45
C ALA A 38 -7.58 1.68 5.07
N ALA A 39 -8.40 1.54 4.03
CA ALA A 39 -8.09 2.08 2.71
C ALA A 39 -8.05 3.62 2.70
N GLU A 40 -8.99 4.27 3.37
CA GLU A 40 -9.02 5.75 3.51
C GLU A 40 -7.84 6.26 4.35
N VAL A 41 -7.53 5.60 5.47
CA VAL A 41 -6.33 5.94 6.27
C VAL A 41 -5.05 5.72 5.47
N ALA A 42 -4.97 4.67 4.64
CA ALA A 42 -3.81 4.42 3.79
C ALA A 42 -3.66 5.48 2.68
N SER A 43 -4.77 5.96 2.10
CA SER A 43 -4.72 7.02 1.09
C SER A 43 -4.36 8.38 1.69
N ASP A 44 -4.86 8.69 2.89
CA ASP A 44 -4.48 9.90 3.63
C ASP A 44 -2.99 9.92 3.99
N LEU A 45 -2.49 8.83 4.57
CA LEU A 45 -1.04 8.67 4.86
C LEU A 45 -0.21 8.77 3.58
N GLY A 46 -0.70 8.16 2.49
CA GLY A 46 -0.07 8.27 1.20
C GLY A 46 0.02 9.72 0.72
N ARG A 47 -1.05 10.50 0.86
CA ARG A 47 -1.06 11.92 0.45
C ARG A 47 -0.11 12.76 1.31
N GLU A 48 -0.01 12.46 2.59
CA GLU A 48 0.92 13.12 3.52
C GLU A 48 2.38 12.85 3.13
N GLU A 49 2.72 11.62 2.74
CA GLU A 49 4.06 11.26 2.24
C GLU A 49 4.44 12.07 0.99
N ILE A 50 3.52 12.21 0.03
CA ILE A 50 3.74 13.04 -1.17
C ILE A 50 4.00 14.50 -0.79
N LYS A 51 3.23 15.03 0.16
CA LYS A 51 3.39 16.41 0.64
C LYS A 51 4.72 16.63 1.35
N ASP A 52 5.17 15.66 2.16
CA ASP A 52 6.48 15.73 2.80
C ASP A 52 7.61 15.73 1.77
N LEU A 53 7.49 14.92 0.71
CA LEU A 53 8.44 14.93 -0.41
C LEU A 53 8.45 16.27 -1.14
N LEU A 54 7.29 16.88 -1.42
CA LEU A 54 7.19 18.21 -2.03
C LEU A 54 7.81 19.29 -1.14
N ALA A 55 7.67 19.17 0.18
CA ALA A 55 8.23 20.11 1.16
C ALA A 55 9.76 20.05 1.24
N ARG A 56 10.40 19.01 0.70
CA ARG A 56 11.86 18.94 0.62
C ARG A 56 12.38 20.02 -0.33
N GLN A 57 13.42 20.71 0.11
CA GLN A 57 14.00 21.83 -0.62
C GLN A 57 14.58 21.42 -1.98
N ASP A 58 15.19 20.23 -2.08
CA ASP A 58 15.73 19.71 -3.35
C ASP A 58 14.63 19.44 -4.39
N VAL A 59 13.47 18.95 -3.97
CA VAL A 59 12.30 18.72 -4.83
C VAL A 59 11.65 20.04 -5.22
N SER A 60 11.42 20.92 -4.25
CA SER A 60 10.83 22.24 -4.47
C SER A 60 11.66 23.10 -5.44
N ASP A 61 12.97 23.16 -5.24
CA ASP A 61 13.89 23.91 -6.11
C ASP A 61 13.89 23.33 -7.53
N LYS A 62 13.83 22.00 -7.65
CA LYS A 62 13.79 21.33 -8.95
C LYS A 62 12.50 21.63 -9.69
N LEU A 63 11.34 21.54 -9.05
CA LEU A 63 10.04 21.86 -9.65
C LEU A 63 9.96 23.34 -10.05
N THR A 64 10.43 24.24 -9.17
CA THR A 64 10.51 25.68 -9.48
C THR A 64 11.43 25.95 -10.67
N SER A 65 12.56 25.24 -10.79
CA SER A 65 13.46 25.37 -11.94
C SER A 65 12.83 24.93 -13.27
N LEU A 66 11.80 24.10 -13.22
CA LEU A 66 10.99 23.67 -14.37
C LEU A 66 9.83 24.63 -14.65
N GLY A 67 9.67 25.70 -13.85
CA GLY A 67 8.59 26.67 -13.96
C GLY A 67 7.27 26.25 -13.32
N VAL A 68 7.30 25.27 -12.41
CA VAL A 68 6.13 24.77 -11.69
C VAL A 68 6.04 25.42 -10.31
N ASP A 69 4.87 25.98 -9.97
CA ASP A 69 4.60 26.49 -8.63
C ASP A 69 4.22 25.33 -7.68
N ILE A 70 4.83 25.29 -6.50
CA ILE A 70 4.60 24.24 -5.50
C ILE A 70 3.17 24.28 -4.97
N ALA A 71 2.57 25.48 -4.88
CA ALA A 71 1.18 25.61 -4.46
C ALA A 71 0.23 24.87 -5.42
N ASP A 72 0.43 25.05 -6.73
CA ASP A 72 -0.38 24.38 -7.76
C ASP A 72 -0.24 22.84 -7.70
N VAL A 73 0.95 22.33 -7.39
CA VAL A 73 1.15 20.88 -7.26
C VAL A 73 0.47 20.33 -6.00
N SER A 74 0.52 21.07 -4.89
CA SER A 74 -0.18 20.67 -3.65
C SER A 74 -1.69 20.57 -3.88
N ASP A 75 -2.29 21.56 -4.56
CA ASP A 75 -3.72 21.55 -4.90
C ASP A 75 -4.06 20.38 -5.84
N ARG A 76 -3.14 20.03 -6.75
CA ARG A 76 -3.33 18.88 -7.63
C ARG A 76 -3.31 17.57 -6.84
N VAL A 77 -2.35 17.42 -5.94
CA VAL A 77 -2.26 16.26 -5.03
C VAL A 77 -3.54 16.16 -4.22
N ASP A 78 -4.10 17.25 -3.71
CA ASP A 78 -5.37 17.23 -2.96
C ASP A 78 -6.59 16.85 -3.82
N SER A 79 -6.55 17.14 -5.12
CA SER A 79 -7.61 16.75 -6.05
C SER A 79 -7.54 15.30 -6.56
N MET A 80 -6.46 14.56 -6.24
CA MET A 80 -6.28 13.17 -6.71
C MET A 80 -7.19 12.20 -5.95
N SER A 81 -7.69 11.19 -6.67
CA SER A 81 -8.39 10.05 -6.08
C SER A 81 -7.44 9.15 -5.29
N ASP A 82 -7.99 8.37 -4.37
CA ASP A 82 -7.21 7.46 -3.52
C ASP A 82 -6.36 6.46 -4.33
N ALA A 83 -6.90 5.99 -5.45
CA ALA A 83 -6.21 5.07 -6.35
C ALA A 83 -5.01 5.74 -7.05
N GLU A 84 -5.16 7.00 -7.48
CA GLU A 84 -4.08 7.76 -8.11
C GLU A 84 -2.95 8.09 -7.12
N VAL A 85 -3.30 8.40 -5.87
CA VAL A 85 -2.31 8.60 -4.79
C VAL A 85 -1.52 7.32 -4.52
N ALA A 86 -2.21 6.18 -4.46
CA ALA A 86 -1.56 4.88 -4.25
C ALA A 86 -0.60 4.50 -5.39
N GLU A 87 -1.01 4.72 -6.65
CA GLU A 87 -0.16 4.47 -7.82
C GLU A 87 1.06 5.40 -7.84
N LEU A 88 0.86 6.68 -7.55
CA LEU A 88 1.94 7.66 -7.53
C LEU A 88 2.97 7.35 -6.43
N ASN A 89 2.53 6.95 -5.24
CA ASN A 89 3.44 6.53 -4.18
C ASN A 89 4.23 5.27 -4.52
N GLN A 90 3.62 4.29 -5.20
CA GLN A 90 4.37 3.13 -5.69
C GLN A 90 5.48 3.53 -6.65
N GLN A 91 5.21 4.44 -7.58
CA GLN A 91 6.22 4.95 -8.51
C GLN A 91 7.32 5.74 -7.78
N MET A 92 6.98 6.49 -6.74
CA MET A 92 7.96 7.24 -5.93
C MET A 92 8.80 6.35 -5.01
N ALA A 93 8.24 5.27 -4.49
CA ALA A 93 8.99 4.27 -3.72
C ALA A 93 10.02 3.51 -4.58
N ASP A 94 9.73 3.31 -5.86
CA ASP A 94 10.66 2.72 -6.82
C ASP A 94 11.79 3.67 -7.24
N LEU A 95 11.61 4.98 -7.03
CA LEU A 95 12.64 5.98 -7.29
C LEU A 95 13.65 5.99 -6.13
N PRO A 96 14.98 5.94 -6.39
CA PRO A 96 15.98 6.00 -5.33
C PRO A 96 15.81 7.27 -4.48
N ALA A 97 15.40 7.12 -3.22
CA ALA A 97 15.00 8.23 -2.34
C ALA A 97 16.13 9.22 -1.97
N GLY A 98 17.36 8.96 -2.39
CA GLY A 98 18.48 9.87 -2.25
C GLY A 98 19.01 10.23 -3.63
N GLY A 99 18.89 11.50 -4.03
CA GLY A 99 19.50 12.03 -5.24
C GLY A 99 21.04 11.94 -5.20
N ALA A 100 21.74 12.92 -5.76
CA ALA A 100 23.20 12.90 -5.80
C ALA A 100 23.83 12.60 -4.42
N LEU A 101 23.29 13.16 -3.33
CA LEU A 101 23.76 12.91 -1.96
C LEU A 101 23.66 11.44 -1.53
N GLY A 102 22.54 10.75 -1.82
CA GLY A 102 22.37 9.34 -1.48
C GLY A 102 23.32 8.46 -2.28
N THR A 103 23.45 8.74 -3.58
CA THR A 103 24.40 8.03 -4.44
C THR A 103 25.86 8.24 -4.01
N ILE A 104 26.24 9.48 -3.66
CA ILE A 104 27.58 9.80 -3.15
C ILE A 104 27.83 9.08 -1.82
N ALA A 105 26.88 9.11 -0.89
CA ALA A 105 27.00 8.43 0.39
C ALA A 105 27.12 6.91 0.22
N LEU A 106 26.35 6.31 -0.69
CA LEU A 106 26.42 4.88 -0.99
C LEU A 106 27.76 4.49 -1.63
N VAL A 107 28.23 5.28 -2.61
CA VAL A 107 29.56 5.06 -3.20
C VAL A 107 30.64 5.18 -2.14
N LEU A 108 30.58 6.20 -1.29
CA LEU A 108 31.53 6.37 -0.18
C LEU A 108 31.51 5.17 0.78
N LEU A 109 30.32 4.67 1.15
CA LEU A 109 30.16 3.49 2.00
C LEU A 109 30.80 2.25 1.37
N ILE A 110 30.55 2.02 0.07
CA ILE A 110 31.16 0.91 -0.67
C ILE A 110 32.70 1.04 -0.68
N LEU A 111 33.23 2.24 -0.93
CA LEU A 111 34.67 2.48 -0.93
C LEU A 111 35.28 2.23 0.46
N ILE A 112 34.62 2.62 1.54
CA ILE A 112 35.07 2.33 2.91
C ILE A 112 35.12 0.81 3.16
N LEU A 113 34.09 0.07 2.72
CA LEU A 113 34.06 -1.38 2.87
C LEU A 113 35.17 -2.08 2.07
N LEU A 114 35.46 -1.60 0.85
CA LEU A 114 36.53 -2.12 0.00
C LEU A 114 37.92 -1.85 0.57
N ASP A 115 38.11 -0.71 1.24
CA ASP A 115 39.34 -0.35 1.94
C ASP A 115 39.61 -1.28 3.13
N ILE A 116 38.62 -1.48 4.00
CA ILE A 116 38.74 -2.38 5.16
C ILE A 116 38.98 -3.83 4.72
N ALA A 117 38.40 -4.22 3.58
CA ALA A 117 38.64 -5.55 2.99
C ALA A 117 40.04 -5.68 2.35
N GLY A 118 40.80 -4.57 2.22
CA GLY A 118 42.13 -4.54 1.61
C GLY A 118 42.13 -4.67 0.09
N VAL A 119 40.98 -4.43 -0.57
CA VAL A 119 40.86 -4.45 -2.03
C VAL A 119 41.29 -3.11 -2.63
N THR A 120 41.06 -2.02 -1.90
CA THR A 120 41.48 -0.66 -2.26
C THR A 120 42.31 -0.02 -1.14
N ASP A 121 43.02 1.07 -1.45
CA ASP A 121 43.67 1.97 -0.48
C ASP A 121 43.36 3.40 -0.90
N ILE A 122 42.13 3.84 -0.62
CA ILE A 122 41.63 5.18 -0.95
C ILE A 122 41.57 6.07 0.30
N PHE A 123 41.41 5.51 1.50
CA PHE A 123 41.38 6.23 2.76
C PHE A 123 42.59 5.87 3.64
N PRO A 124 43.73 6.59 3.51
CA PRO A 124 44.92 6.27 4.29
C PRO A 124 44.68 6.51 5.79
N GLY A 125 44.61 5.41 6.56
CA GLY A 125 44.53 5.44 8.03
C GLY A 125 43.21 4.97 8.66
N VAL A 126 42.27 4.42 7.88
CA VAL A 126 41.13 3.63 8.41
C VAL A 126 41.44 2.13 8.41
#